data_AF-C5TAN2-F1
#
_entry.id   AF-C5TAN2-F1
#
_cell.length_a   1.000
_cell.length_b   1.000
_cell.length_c   1.000
_cell.angle_alpha   90.00
_cell.angle_beta   90.00
_cell.angle_gamma   90.00
#
_symmetry.space_group_name_H-M   'P 1'
#
loop_
_entity.id
_entity.type
_entity.pdbx_description
1 polymer ?
#
loop_
_entity_poly.entity_id
_entity_poly.type
_entity_poly.pdbx_seq_one_letter_code
_entity_poly.pdbx_strand_id
1 'polypeptide(L)'
;MPRVQGFTLQLDALQQIATASGLQWVNSDAEKIAAAQAAIAAEPKPVRIPRERPPAVVLDEGPLVLVETRRDLSAMTLPFEAQPKA
;
A
#
# COMPACT_ATOMS: atom_id res chain seq x y z
N MET A 1 23.98 17.30 -0.11
CA MET A 1 24.50 16.01 0.42
C MET A 1 25.68 15.59 -0.46
N PRO A 2 26.84 15.20 0.10
CA PRO A 2 27.96 14.69 -0.69
C PRO A 2 27.59 13.34 -1.35
N ARG A 3 28.10 13.08 -2.56
CA ARG A 3 27.89 11.80 -3.26
C ARG A 3 28.65 10.69 -2.53
N VAL A 4 27.92 9.69 -2.04
CA VAL A 4 28.49 8.48 -1.45
C VAL A 4 29.00 7.59 -2.59
N GLN A 5 30.28 7.22 -2.55
CA GLN A 5 30.84 6.25 -3.49
C GLN A 5 30.36 4.84 -3.13
N GLY A 6 30.11 4.01 -4.15
CA GLY A 6 29.70 2.62 -3.95
C GLY A 6 30.82 1.82 -3.29
N PHE A 7 30.48 1.07 -2.25
CA PHE A 7 31.40 0.13 -1.61
C PHE A 7 31.46 -1.18 -2.41
N THR A 8 32.66 -1.69 -2.67
CA THR A 8 32.87 -2.99 -3.30
C THR A 8 33.41 -3.98 -2.28
N LEU A 9 32.69 -5.09 -2.10
CA LEU A 9 33.09 -6.16 -1.19
C LEU A 9 34.23 -6.98 -1.80
N GLN A 10 35.35 -7.12 -1.08
CA GLN A 10 36.49 -7.94 -1.51
C GLN A 10 36.26 -9.41 -1.15
N LEU A 11 35.64 -10.15 -2.05
CA LEU A 11 35.26 -11.56 -1.84
C LEU A 11 36.48 -12.46 -1.57
N ASP A 12 37.58 -12.25 -2.30
CA ASP A 12 38.81 -13.04 -2.17
C ASP A 12 39.41 -12.92 -0.77
N ALA A 13 39.45 -11.70 -0.23
CA ALA A 13 39.97 -11.44 1.12
C ALA A 13 39.12 -12.15 2.19
N LEU A 14 37.79 -12.15 2.04
CA LEU A 14 36.90 -12.84 2.96
C LEU A 14 37.04 -14.37 2.85
N GLN A 15 37.25 -14.90 1.65
CA GLN A 15 37.47 -16.33 1.43
C GLN A 15 38.79 -16.81 2.04
N GLN A 16 39.84 -15.98 2.00
CA GLN A 16 41.10 -16.22 2.70
C GLN A 16 40.91 -16.26 4.22
N ILE A 17 40.17 -15.33 4.80
CA ILE A 17 39.87 -15.29 6.24
C ILE A 17 39.11 -16.55 6.68
N ALA A 18 38.10 -16.97 5.91
CA ALA A 18 37.36 -18.19 6.19
C ALA A 18 38.30 -19.41 6.21
N THR A 19 39.16 -19.53 5.20
CA THR A 19 40.13 -20.62 5.08
C THR A 19 41.14 -20.63 6.23
N ALA A 20 41.68 -19.45 6.60
CA ALA A 20 42.61 -19.28 7.71
C ALA A 20 41.97 -19.65 9.06
N SER A 21 40.65 -19.53 9.17
CA SER A 21 39.87 -19.92 10.34
C SER A 21 39.43 -21.39 10.32
N GLY A 22 39.85 -22.18 9.32
CA GLY A 22 39.45 -23.57 9.15
C GLY A 22 38.01 -23.75 8.68
N LEU A 23 37.39 -22.70 8.12
CA LEU A 23 36.02 -22.70 7.62
C LEU A 23 36.01 -22.75 6.09
N GLN A 24 35.05 -23.49 5.53
CA GLN A 24 34.81 -23.53 4.09
C GLN A 24 33.57 -22.73 3.75
N TRP A 25 33.73 -21.72 2.88
CA TRP A 25 32.60 -21.01 2.30
C TRP A 25 32.02 -21.83 1.15
N VAL A 26 30.76 -22.26 1.27
CA VAL A 26 30.03 -22.99 0.22
C VAL A 26 28.98 -22.06 -0.38
N ASN A 27 29.08 -21.79 -1.68
CA ASN A 27 28.07 -21.06 -2.44
C ASN A 27 27.35 -22.00 -3.40
N SER A 28 26.15 -21.59 -3.83
CA SER A 28 25.44 -22.29 -4.91
C SER A 28 26.15 -22.09 -6.25
N ASP A 29 25.99 -23.05 -7.15
CA ASP A 29 26.51 -23.02 -8.51
C ASP A 29 26.05 -21.75 -9.25
N ALA A 30 27.02 -20.92 -9.65
CA ALA A 30 26.76 -19.61 -10.24
C ALA A 30 26.02 -19.71 -11.57
N GLU A 31 26.28 -20.75 -12.38
CA GLU A 31 25.59 -20.92 -13.67
C GLU A 31 24.11 -21.25 -13.45
N LYS A 32 23.80 -22.07 -12.44
CA LYS A 32 22.41 -22.41 -12.09
C LYS A 32 21.66 -21.20 -11.54
N ILE A 33 22.30 -20.37 -10.72
CA ILE A 33 21.71 -19.12 -10.22
C ILE A 33 21.43 -18.17 -11.41
N ALA A 34 22.40 -17.99 -12.30
CA ALA A 34 22.25 -17.13 -13.47
C ALA A 34 21.11 -17.59 -14.38
N ALA A 35 21.00 -18.91 -14.62
CA ALA A 35 19.91 -19.50 -15.40
C ALA A 35 18.54 -19.26 -14.74
N ALA A 36 18.42 -19.43 -13.42
CA ALA A 36 17.17 -19.18 -12.69
C ALA A 36 16.78 -17.70 -12.74
N GLN A 37 17.74 -16.78 -12.56
CA GLN A 37 17.50 -15.34 -12.66
C GLN A 37 17.06 -14.93 -14.07
N ALA A 38 17.67 -15.50 -15.11
CA ALA A 38 17.27 -15.27 -16.49
C ALA A 38 15.84 -15.75 -16.76
N ALA A 39 15.47 -16.92 -16.22
CA ALA A 39 14.10 -17.42 -16.32
C ALA A 39 13.09 -16.49 -15.65
N ILE A 40 13.37 -16.02 -14.43
CA ILE A 40 12.52 -15.05 -13.70
C ILE A 40 12.40 -13.74 -14.48
N ALA A 41 13.50 -13.22 -15.03
CA ALA A 41 13.50 -11.98 -15.79
C ALA A 41 12.74 -12.08 -17.13
N ALA A 42 12.70 -13.29 -17.72
CA ALA A 42 11.96 -13.58 -18.94
C ALA A 42 10.44 -13.71 -18.71
N GLU A 43 9.98 -13.83 -17.46
CA GLU A 43 8.55 -13.93 -17.18
C GLU A 43 7.78 -12.67 -17.63
N PRO A 44 6.68 -12.82 -18.38
CA PRO A 44 5.87 -11.70 -18.80
C PRO A 44 5.18 -11.06 -17.59
N LYS A 45 5.43 -9.77 -17.38
CA LYS A 45 4.81 -9.01 -16.29
C LYS A 45 3.29 -9.04 -16.44
N PRO A 46 2.53 -9.29 -15.35
CA PRO A 46 1.08 -9.24 -15.39
C PRO A 46 0.58 -7.91 -15.94
N VAL A 47 -0.44 -7.97 -16.82
CA VAL A 47 -1.06 -6.77 -17.37
C VAL A 47 -1.76 -6.03 -16.23
N ARG A 48 -1.28 -4.81 -15.93
CA ARG A 48 -1.93 -3.94 -14.95
C ARG A 48 -3.21 -3.39 -15.57
N ILE A 49 -4.36 -3.73 -15.00
CA ILE A 49 -5.66 -3.14 -15.35
C ILE A 49 -5.87 -1.92 -14.43
N PRO A 50 -5.80 -0.67 -14.95
CA PRO A 50 -6.11 0.50 -14.15
C PRO A 50 -7.59 0.50 -13.79
N ARG A 51 -7.90 0.70 -12.51
CA ARG A 51 -9.28 0.90 -12.06
C ARG A 51 -9.72 2.31 -12.42
N GLU A 52 -10.94 2.45 -12.95
CA GLU A 52 -11.57 3.75 -13.10
C GLU A 52 -11.74 4.40 -11.73
N ARG A 53 -11.34 5.66 -11.60
CA ARG A 53 -11.54 6.42 -10.35
C ARG A 53 -12.99 6.89 -10.31
N PRO A 54 -13.73 6.68 -9.20
CA PRO A 54 -15.06 7.27 -9.03
C PRO A 54 -15.01 8.80 -9.20
N PRO A 55 -16.06 9.43 -9.74
CA PRO A 55 -16.12 10.88 -9.87
C PRO A 55 -16.00 11.55 -8.49
N ALA A 56 -15.36 12.72 -8.46
CA ALA A 56 -15.25 13.50 -7.23
C ALA A 56 -16.63 13.97 -6.78
N VAL A 57 -16.89 13.92 -5.47
CA VAL A 57 -18.11 14.49 -4.89
C VAL A 57 -18.08 15.99 -5.13
N VAL A 58 -19.14 16.51 -5.77
CA VAL A 58 -19.32 17.96 -5.94
C VAL A 58 -19.71 18.52 -4.56
N LEU A 59 -18.84 19.36 -4.00
CA LEU A 59 -19.12 20.09 -2.77
C LEU A 59 -20.11 21.22 -3.08
N ASP A 60 -21.13 21.36 -2.24
CA ASP A 60 -21.99 22.53 -2.27
C ASP A 60 -21.24 23.70 -1.64
N GLU A 61 -20.91 24.72 -2.44
CA GLU A 61 -20.26 25.96 -1.99
C GLU A 61 -21.27 27.02 -1.54
N GLY A 62 -22.56 26.66 -1.47
CA GLY A 62 -23.59 27.53 -0.94
C GLY A 62 -23.34 27.92 0.52
N PRO A 63 -23.73 29.14 0.94
CA PRO A 63 -23.63 29.55 2.33
C PRO A 63 -24.49 28.63 3.21
N LEU A 64 -23.94 28.18 4.34
CA LEU A 64 -24.70 27.42 5.33
C LEU A 64 -25.84 28.27 5.89
N VAL A 65 -27.09 27.89 5.60
CA VAL A 65 -28.28 28.57 6.11
C VAL A 65 -28.79 27.86 7.36
N LEU A 66 -28.71 28.54 8.51
CA LEU A 66 -29.32 28.08 9.75
C LEU A 66 -30.85 28.24 9.65
N VAL A 67 -31.57 27.13 9.53
CA VAL A 67 -33.04 27.11 9.61
C VAL A 67 -33.45 26.71 11.02
N GLU A 68 -33.78 27.69 11.86
CA GLU A 68 -34.39 27.42 13.17
C GLU A 68 -35.84 26.96 12.97
N THR A 69 -36.09 25.64 13.07
CA THR A 69 -37.47 25.13 13.16
C THR A 69 -38.00 25.31 14.58
N ARG A 70 -38.34 26.54 15.00
CA ARG A 70 -39.21 26.75 16.18
C ARG A 70 -40.66 26.41 15.83
N ARG A 71 -40.89 25.15 15.43
CA ARG A 71 -42.23 24.59 15.36
C ARG A 71 -42.58 24.16 16.76
N ASP A 72 -43.62 24.74 17.34
CA ASP A 72 -44.17 24.24 18.60
C ASP A 72 -44.76 22.84 18.35
N LEU A 73 -44.02 21.81 18.78
CA LEU A 73 -44.42 20.42 18.59
C LEU A 73 -45.62 20.04 19.46
N SER A 74 -45.92 20.82 20.52
CA SER A 74 -47.09 20.57 21.37
C SER A 74 -48.42 20.90 20.68
N ALA A 75 -48.38 21.76 19.66
CA ALA A 75 -49.54 22.15 18.86
C ALA A 75 -49.74 21.26 17.61
N MET A 76 -48.91 20.25 17.39
CA MET A 76 -48.92 19.42 16.19
C MET A 76 -49.15 17.95 16.56
N THR A 77 -50.29 17.38 16.15
CA THR A 77 -50.58 15.95 16.37
C THR A 77 -49.61 15.10 15.55
N LEU A 78 -48.82 14.28 16.23
CA LEU A 78 -47.79 13.46 15.60
C LEU A 78 -48.36 12.08 15.21
N PRO A 79 -47.92 11.48 14.10
CA PRO A 79 -48.53 10.28 13.53
C PRO A 79 -48.49 9.03 14.44
N PHE A 80 -47.66 9.03 15.49
CA PHE A 80 -47.61 7.96 16.51
C PHE A 80 -48.58 8.16 17.68
N GLU A 81 -49.13 9.37 17.88
CA GLU A 81 -50.13 9.63 18.92
C GLU A 81 -51.53 9.11 18.53
N ALA A 82 -51.78 8.98 17.23
CA ALA A 82 -53.00 8.39 16.69
C ALA A 82 -52.99 6.86 16.69
N GLN A 83 -51.87 6.22 17.07
CA GLN A 83 -51.80 4.77 17.15
C GLN A 83 -52.32 4.30 18.52
N PRO A 84 -53.30 3.37 18.57
CA PRO A 84 -53.79 2.86 19.84
C PRO A 84 -52.66 2.14 20.56
N LYS A 85 -52.48 2.46 21.84
CA LYS A 85 -51.52 1.78 22.72
C LYS A 85 -51.96 0.31 22.80
N ALA A 86 -51.11 -0.59 22.34
CA ALA A 86 -51.33 -2.04 22.40
C ALA A 86 -51.51 -2.51 23.86
#